data_AF-A0A961UT34-F1
#
_entry.id   AF-A0A961UT34-F1
#
_cell.length_a   1.000
_cell.length_b   1.000
_cell.length_c   1.000
_cell.angle_alpha   90.00
_cell.angle_beta   90.00
_cell.angle_gamma   90.00
#
_symmetry.space_group_name_H-M   'P 1'
#
loop_
_entity.id
_entity.type
_entity.pdbx_description
1 polymer ?
#
loop_
_entity_poly.entity_id
_entity_poly.type
_entity_poly.pdbx_seq_one_letter_code
_entity_poly.pdbx_strand_id
1 'polypeptide(L)' 'TPCRVGCEKAVKLMQADTWDQGLLEELCTAMADASICGLGQAAPNPIRLTMKHFAEEI' A
#
# COMPACT_ATOMS: atom_id res chain seq x y z
N THR A 1 -11.88 1.29 -7.81
CA THR A 1 -10.83 2.00 -8.58
C THR A 1 -9.55 2.01 -7.76
N PRO A 2 -8.40 1.67 -8.38
CA PRO A 2 -7.15 1.35 -7.69
C PRO A 2 -6.66 2.48 -6.77
N CYS A 3 -6.61 3.73 -7.23
CA CYS A 3 -6.21 4.85 -6.36
C CYS A 3 -7.20 5.12 -5.21
N ARG A 4 -8.49 5.36 -5.50
CA ARG A 4 -9.48 5.76 -4.47
C ARG A 4 -9.76 4.66 -3.44
N VAL A 5 -10.08 3.45 -3.92
CA VAL A 5 -10.45 2.32 -3.03
C VAL A 5 -9.20 1.65 -2.47
N GLY A 6 -8.09 1.66 -3.22
CA GLY A 6 -6.83 1.08 -2.76
C GLY A 6 -6.28 1.82 -1.54
N CYS A 7 -6.24 3.16 -1.56
CA CYS A 7 -5.82 3.93 -0.39
C CYS A 7 -6.71 3.65 0.84
N GLU A 8 -8.04 3.58 0.67
CA GLU A 8 -8.95 3.27 1.78
C GLU A 8 -8.70 1.87 2.36
N LYS A 9 -8.44 0.87 1.49
CA LYS A 9 -8.11 -0.49 1.92
C LYS A 9 -6.75 -0.56 2.61
N ALA A 10 -5.75 0.15 2.09
CA ALA A 10 -4.42 0.21 2.70
C ALA A 10 -4.49 0.77 4.12
N VAL A 11 -5.26 1.84 4.35
CA VAL A 11 -5.47 2.39 5.70
C VAL A 11 -6.05 1.35 6.65
N LYS A 12 -7.07 0.58 6.22
CA LYS A 12 -7.67 -0.47 7.06
C LYS A 12 -6.70 -1.61 7.39
N LEU A 13 -5.83 -1.97 6.45
CA LEU A 13 -4.80 -2.99 6.68
C LEU A 13 -3.72 -2.49 7.66
N MET A 14 -3.29 -1.23 7.52
CA MET A 14 -2.27 -0.62 8.38
C MET A 14 -2.78 -0.24 9.79
N GLN A 15 -4.09 -0.35 10.05
CA GLN A 15 -4.69 -0.13 11.37
C GLN A 15 -4.62 -1.35 12.29
N ALA A 16 -4.21 -2.51 11.77
CA ALA A 16 -3.97 -3.70 12.59
C ALA A 16 -2.68 -3.55 13.41
N ASP A 17 -2.59 -4.28 14.54
CA ASP A 17 -1.39 -4.31 15.39
C ASP A 17 -0.16 -4.88 14.67
N THR A 18 -0.38 -5.69 13.64
CA THR A 18 0.67 -6.23 12.76
C THR A 18 0.17 -6.19 11.33
N TRP A 19 0.99 -5.63 10.45
CA TRP A 19 0.62 -5.47 9.05
C TRP A 19 0.65 -6.80 8.30
N ASP A 20 -0.40 -7.07 7.51
CA ASP A 20 -0.37 -8.12 6.51
C ASP A 20 0.44 -7.65 5.30
N GLN A 21 1.75 -7.85 5.35
CA GLN A 21 2.68 -7.38 4.33
C GLN A 21 2.41 -8.02 2.95
N GLY A 22 1.97 -9.27 2.91
CA GLY A 22 1.64 -9.96 1.65
C GLY A 22 0.45 -9.32 0.96
N LEU A 23 -0.64 -9.12 1.71
CA LEU A 23 -1.84 -8.47 1.18
C LEU A 23 -1.61 -6.98 0.86
N LEU A 24 -0.80 -6.28 1.66
CA LEU A 24 -0.38 -4.91 1.36
C LEU A 24 0.43 -4.83 0.07
N GLU A 25 1.34 -5.77 -0.20
CA GLU A 25 2.16 -5.77 -1.41
C GLU A 25 1.32 -6.06 -2.68
N GLU A 26 0.37 -6.99 -2.59
CA GLU A 26 -0.61 -7.23 -3.68
C GLU A 26 -1.43 -5.98 -3.98
N LEU A 27 -1.93 -5.32 -2.92
CA LEU A 27 -2.68 -4.07 -3.05
C LEU A 27 -1.82 -2.96 -3.65
N CYS A 28 -0.58 -2.80 -3.18
CA CYS A 28 0.38 -1.83 -3.70
C CYS A 28 0.69 -2.07 -5.18
N THR A 29 0.82 -3.32 -5.59
CA THR A 29 1.02 -3.69 -7.00
C THR A 29 -0.18 -3.30 -7.85
N ALA A 30 -1.40 -3.64 -7.42
CA ALA A 30 -2.62 -3.24 -8.11
C ALA A 30 -2.79 -1.70 -8.20
N MET A 31 -2.38 -0.96 -7.17
CA MET A 31 -2.39 0.50 -7.17
C MET A 31 -1.37 1.07 -8.16
N ALA A 32 -0.15 0.53 -8.19
CA ALA A 32 0.91 0.95 -9.09
C ALA A 32 0.55 0.71 -10.57
N ASP A 33 0.03 -0.48 -10.90
CA ASP A 33 -0.16 -0.89 -12.30
C ASP A 33 -1.45 -0.35 -12.92
N ALA A 34 -2.53 -0.23 -12.13
CA ALA A 34 -3.87 0.08 -12.66
C ALA A 34 -4.31 1.54 -12.41
N SER A 35 -3.51 2.37 -11.75
CA SER A 35 -3.83 3.79 -11.55
C SER A 35 -3.57 4.62 -12.82
N ILE A 36 -4.51 5.51 -13.14
CA ILE A 36 -4.52 6.27 -14.42
C ILE A 36 -3.50 7.42 -14.43
N CYS A 37 -3.05 7.87 -13.26
CA CYS A 37 -2.14 8.99 -13.10
C CYS A 37 -1.07 8.72 -12.05
N GLY A 38 -0.01 9.53 -12.07
CA GLY A 38 1.16 9.34 -11.22
C GLY A 38 0.87 9.37 -9.71
N LEU A 39 -0.17 10.09 -9.26
CA LEU A 39 -0.53 10.09 -7.84
C LEU A 39 -0.90 8.69 -7.36
N GLY A 40 -1.78 7.98 -8.09
CA GLY A 40 -2.19 6.63 -7.71
C GLY A 40 -1.05 5.62 -7.86
N GLN A 41 -0.18 5.83 -8.85
CA GLN A 41 0.97 4.97 -9.10
C GLN A 41 2.04 5.09 -8.01
N ALA A 42 2.25 6.30 -7.47
CA ALA A 42 3.25 6.59 -6.45
C ALA A 42 2.72 6.49 -5.01
N ALA A 43 1.40 6.49 -4.80
CA ALA A 43 0.76 6.29 -3.50
C ALA A 43 1.27 5.07 -2.69
N PRO A 44 1.59 3.90 -3.29
CA PRO A 44 2.13 2.77 -2.53
C PRO A 44 3.60 2.91 -2.13
N ASN A 45 4.34 3.90 -2.63
CA ASN A 45 5.79 4.03 -2.38
C ASN A 45 6.13 4.16 -0.88
N PRO A 46 5.45 5.01 -0.08
CA PRO A 46 5.73 5.10 1.35
C PRO A 46 5.49 3.77 2.07
N ILE A 47 4.42 3.05 1.73
CA ILE A 47 4.09 1.75 2.34
C ILE A 47 5.21 0.74 2.08
N ARG A 48 5.65 0.62 0.82
CA ARG A 48 6.75 -0.26 0.42
C ARG A 48 8.08 0.11 1.08
N LEU A 49 8.37 1.41 1.20
CA LEU A 49 9.58 1.88 1.87
C LEU A 49 9.54 1.60 3.37
N THR A 50 8.38 1.73 4.01
CA THR A 50 8.19 1.32 5.41
C THR A 50 8.44 -0.18 5.58
N MET A 51 7.79 -1.03 4.77
CA MET A 51 8.01 -2.48 4.82
C MET A 51 9.48 -2.87 4.55
N LYS A 52 10.17 -2.13 3.66
CA LYS A 52 11.56 -2.42 3.32
C LYS A 52 12.58 -1.98 4.37
N HIS A 53 12.37 -0.80 4.96
CA HIS A 53 13.38 -0.15 5.82
C HIS A 53 13.06 -0.22 7.31
N PHE A 54 11.81 -0.46 7.66
CA PHE A 54 11.29 -0.46 9.03
C PHE A 54 10.42 -1.70 9.29
N ALA A 55 10.81 -2.85 8.75
CA ALA A 55 10.06 -4.10 8.87
C ALA A 55 9.83 -4.55 10.33
N GLU A 56 10.69 -4.10 11.26
CA GLU A 56 10.58 -4.40 12.69
C GLU A 56 9.59 -3.48 13.43
N GLU A 57 9.09 -2.41 12.79
CA GLU A 57 8.19 -1.42 13.38
C GLU A 57 6.70 -1.63 12.98
N ILE A 58 6.39 -2.61 12.13
CA ILE A 58 5.07 -2.83 11.52
C ILE A 58 4.54 -4.25 11.66
#